data_AF-A0A261AQA6-F1
#
_entry.id   AF-A0A261AQA6-F1
#
_cell.length_a   1.000
_cell.length_b   1.000
_cell.length_c   1.000
_cell.angle_alpha   90.00
_cell.angle_beta   90.00
_cell.angle_gamma   90.00
#
_symmetry.space_group_name_H-M   'P 1'
#
loop_
_entity.id
_entity.type
_entity.pdbx_description
1 polymer ?
#
loop_
_entity_poly.entity_id
_entity_poly.type
_entity_poly.pdbx_seq_one_letter_code
_entity_poly.pdbx_strand_id
1 'polypeptide(L)'
;MDTTTALLSDITTTVANFDQSSVLWALIVGIILAFLLGAGMGANDVSNAFGTSVGSGVVTIIQAYIMASIFETLGSVLVGWSVTDTMRKGVVDTSQYADDPKELLLGQVAILGGCAAWLLIATVFHMPVSTTHSLVGATIGFSVVLRGFNGIQWMAIVKIVASWFISPILSGIISSIIYILVDHTVLRKANPVKSGLRILPVFYFVCLAFNALMIFWDGSKLLKFDQIPAWGIVIIVIGVGLLAAAFAHFVLKPRIQAKIQDSEVPPTPPIFSDIESGRGTTELKEFAEGETQPLPPKPESEPGKIRKFFMWLMPDRTRVDSRSTTQLFSTIQVFTACFAGFAHGANDVSNAVAPLAALISIYRYKSTEQKESVGSVVAVGSIRSGEGIKWSIFRNIVISWVVTLPVAGLISAGIMLLIKWIAL
;
A
#
# COMPACT_ATOMS: atom_id res chain seq x y z
N MET A 1 -32.45 32.87 43.43
CA MET A 1 -31.91 31.72 42.68
C MET A 1 -30.92 32.34 41.73
N ASP A 2 -29.67 32.37 42.17
CA ASP A 2 -28.78 33.46 41.77
C ASP A 2 -27.91 33.00 40.61
N THR A 3 -27.53 33.92 39.74
CA THR A 3 -26.72 33.63 38.55
C THR A 3 -25.36 33.00 38.89
N THR A 4 -24.87 33.21 40.11
CA THR A 4 -23.71 32.52 40.67
C THR A 4 -23.94 31.03 40.90
N THR A 5 -25.16 30.59 41.25
CA THR A 5 -25.48 29.17 41.41
C THR A 5 -25.58 28.47 40.06
N ALA A 6 -26.09 29.16 39.03
CA ALA A 6 -26.13 28.66 37.65
C ALA A 6 -24.72 28.53 37.04
N LEU A 7 -23.85 29.52 37.25
CA LEU A 7 -22.45 29.47 36.82
C LEU A 7 -21.65 28.36 37.54
N LEU A 8 -21.94 28.09 38.82
CA LEU A 8 -21.34 26.97 39.52
C LEU A 8 -21.86 25.62 39.01
N SER A 9 -23.15 25.49 38.65
CA SER A 9 -23.66 24.27 38.03
C SER A 9 -23.06 24.00 36.65
N ASP A 10 -22.81 25.04 35.84
CA ASP A 10 -22.15 24.90 34.53
C ASP A 10 -20.65 24.55 34.63
N ILE A 11 -19.97 24.97 35.72
CA ILE A 11 -18.58 24.55 36.01
C ILE A 11 -18.53 23.10 36.51
N THR A 12 -19.61 22.58 37.11
CA THR A 12 -19.85 21.14 37.26
C THR A 12 -20.50 20.51 36.02
N THR A 13 -20.16 20.99 34.81
CA THR A 13 -20.24 20.12 33.64
C THR A 13 -19.41 18.87 33.90
N THR A 14 -20.02 17.71 33.70
CA THR A 14 -19.51 16.38 33.99
C THR A 14 -18.18 16.09 33.30
N VAL A 15 -17.08 16.54 33.90
CA VAL A 15 -15.80 15.85 33.79
C VAL A 15 -16.03 14.51 34.48
N ALA A 16 -16.40 13.49 33.70
CA ALA A 16 -16.38 12.10 34.15
C ALA A 16 -15.07 11.87 34.91
N ASN A 17 -15.12 11.16 36.05
CA ASN A 17 -14.01 11.01 36.99
C ASN A 17 -12.84 10.21 36.38
N PHE A 18 -12.16 10.83 35.42
CA PHE A 18 -11.09 10.26 34.62
C PHE A 18 -9.77 10.50 35.35
N ASP A 19 -9.49 9.59 36.26
CA ASP A 19 -8.20 9.46 36.91
C ASP A 19 -7.18 8.89 35.92
N GLN A 20 -6.31 9.78 35.42
CA GLN A 20 -5.21 9.44 34.53
C GLN A 20 -4.25 8.40 35.13
N SER A 21 -4.09 8.35 36.46
CA SER A 21 -3.19 7.39 37.11
C SER A 21 -3.70 5.95 36.94
N SER A 22 -5.01 5.74 37.04
CA SER A 22 -5.67 4.44 36.83
C SER A 22 -5.55 3.86 35.41
N VAL A 23 -5.21 4.69 34.41
CA VAL A 23 -5.09 4.31 32.98
C VAL A 23 -3.68 4.49 32.40
N LEU A 24 -2.70 4.92 33.21
CA LEU A 24 -1.31 5.08 32.74
C LEU A 24 -0.70 3.77 32.23
N TRP A 25 -1.02 2.64 32.86
CA TRP A 25 -0.60 1.31 32.39
C TRP A 25 -1.13 1.02 30.98
N ALA A 26 -2.38 1.40 30.69
CA ALA A 26 -3.03 1.18 29.40
C ALA A 26 -2.38 2.04 28.30
N LEU A 27 -1.94 3.26 28.64
CA LEU A 27 -1.13 4.11 27.75
C LEU A 27 0.23 3.47 27.43
N ILE A 28 0.95 2.96 28.44
CA ILE A 28 2.25 2.32 28.24
C ILE A 28 2.10 1.06 27.38
N VAL A 29 1.13 0.20 27.70
CA VAL A 29 0.82 -1.02 26.92
C VAL A 29 0.39 -0.66 25.50
N GLY A 30 -0.45 0.36 25.32
CA GLY A 30 -0.87 0.85 24.00
C GLY A 30 0.29 1.32 23.13
N ILE A 31 1.26 2.06 23.69
CA ILE A 31 2.48 2.48 22.97
C ILE A 31 3.30 1.26 22.51
N ILE A 32 3.49 0.26 23.41
CA ILE A 32 4.22 -0.96 23.08
C ILE A 32 3.50 -1.77 21.99
N LEU A 33 2.18 -1.93 22.10
CA LEU A 33 1.38 -2.65 21.10
C LEU A 33 1.36 -1.94 19.75
N ALA A 34 1.31 -0.61 19.72
CA ALA A 34 1.42 0.17 18.48
C ALA A 34 2.80 0.02 17.81
N PHE A 35 3.89 -0.05 18.59
CA PHE A 35 5.22 -0.35 18.08
C PHE A 35 5.31 -1.78 17.51
N LEU A 36 4.79 -2.78 18.23
CA LEU A 36 4.75 -4.18 17.76
C LEU A 36 3.89 -4.33 16.50
N LEU A 37 2.75 -3.64 16.43
CA LEU A 37 1.90 -3.58 15.24
C LEU A 37 2.63 -2.92 14.06
N GLY A 38 3.37 -1.84 14.30
CA GLY A 38 4.26 -1.20 13.31
C GLY A 38 5.31 -2.17 12.75
N ALA A 39 5.99 -2.91 13.62
CA ALA A 39 6.96 -3.92 13.21
C ALA A 39 6.31 -5.09 12.45
N GLY A 40 5.12 -5.54 12.87
CA GLY A 40 4.35 -6.59 12.21
C GLY A 40 3.90 -6.21 10.80
N MET A 41 3.43 -4.97 10.60
CA MET A 41 3.09 -4.43 9.27
C MET A 41 4.32 -4.45 8.35
N GLY A 42 5.44 -3.88 8.78
CA GLY A 42 6.67 -3.88 7.98
C GLY A 42 7.15 -5.29 7.60
N ALA A 43 6.98 -6.27 8.49
CA ALA A 43 7.33 -7.67 8.22
C ALA A 43 6.39 -8.36 7.21
N ASN A 44 5.07 -8.09 7.29
CA ASN A 44 4.06 -8.67 6.40
C ASN A 44 4.09 -8.01 5.00
N ASP A 45 4.21 -6.68 4.96
CA ASP A 45 3.79 -5.89 3.81
C ASP A 45 4.92 -5.36 2.91
N VAL A 46 6.19 -5.41 3.34
CA VAL A 46 7.38 -5.10 2.50
C VAL A 46 7.35 -5.83 1.15
N SER A 47 6.80 -7.05 1.15
CA SER A 47 6.68 -7.89 -0.04
C SER A 47 5.74 -7.30 -1.10
N ASN A 48 4.76 -6.48 -0.71
CA ASN A 48 3.80 -5.82 -1.60
C ASN A 48 4.49 -4.79 -2.50
N ALA A 49 5.46 -4.03 -1.96
CA ALA A 49 6.19 -3.00 -2.68
C ALA A 49 7.42 -3.55 -3.44
N PHE A 50 8.25 -4.37 -2.78
CA PHE A 50 9.54 -4.78 -3.33
C PHE A 50 9.59 -6.23 -3.85
N GLY A 51 8.57 -7.04 -3.60
CA GLY A 51 8.55 -8.46 -3.98
C GLY A 51 8.75 -8.72 -5.47
N THR A 52 8.24 -7.84 -6.34
CA THR A 52 8.48 -7.95 -7.80
C THR A 52 9.93 -7.66 -8.18
N SER A 53 10.59 -6.70 -7.51
CA SER A 53 11.96 -6.26 -7.80
C SER A 53 13.02 -7.23 -7.25
N VAL A 54 12.70 -7.88 -6.14
CA VAL A 54 13.48 -9.03 -5.62
C VAL A 54 13.25 -10.26 -6.49
N GLY A 55 11.99 -10.56 -6.83
CA GLY A 55 11.64 -11.73 -7.67
C GLY A 55 12.18 -11.66 -9.10
N SER A 56 12.38 -10.47 -9.67
CA SER A 56 13.04 -10.28 -10.97
C SER A 56 14.58 -10.26 -10.89
N GLY A 57 15.17 -10.42 -9.70
CA GLY A 57 16.63 -10.39 -9.49
C GLY A 57 17.28 -9.02 -9.68
N VAL A 58 16.48 -7.95 -9.74
CA VAL A 58 16.94 -6.58 -10.00
C VAL A 58 17.49 -5.91 -8.73
N VAL A 59 16.94 -6.30 -7.57
CA VAL A 59 17.26 -5.76 -6.25
C VAL A 59 17.51 -6.94 -5.29
N THR A 60 18.57 -6.89 -4.48
CA THR A 60 18.78 -7.92 -3.45
C THR A 60 17.83 -7.73 -2.26
N ILE A 61 17.55 -8.81 -1.50
CA ILE A 61 16.69 -8.73 -0.30
C ILE A 61 17.15 -7.63 0.67
N ILE A 62 18.47 -7.49 0.88
CA ILE A 62 19.03 -6.45 1.77
C ILE A 62 18.79 -5.04 1.20
N GLN A 63 18.98 -4.83 -0.10
CA GLN A 63 18.69 -3.54 -0.75
C GLN A 63 17.20 -3.20 -0.68
N ALA A 64 16.32 -4.18 -0.86
CA ALA A 64 14.88 -4.03 -0.74
C ALA A 64 14.49 -3.58 0.68
N TYR A 65 15.02 -4.21 1.73
CA TYR A 65 14.77 -3.78 3.11
C TYR A 65 15.24 -2.34 3.38
N ILE A 66 16.47 -1.98 2.96
CA ILE A 66 16.98 -0.60 3.15
C ILE A 66 16.08 0.42 2.44
N MET A 67 15.68 0.15 1.20
CA MET A 67 14.78 1.05 0.46
C MET A 67 13.39 1.10 1.10
N ALA A 68 12.82 -0.03 1.51
CA ALA A 68 11.52 -0.07 2.19
C ALA A 68 11.53 0.75 3.49
N SER A 69 12.52 0.54 4.37
CA SER A 69 12.66 1.30 5.61
C SER A 69 12.75 2.81 5.38
N ILE A 70 13.37 3.26 4.28
CA ILE A 70 13.40 4.68 3.91
C ILE A 70 12.05 5.14 3.37
N PHE A 71 11.53 4.50 2.33
CA PHE A 71 10.36 5.01 1.60
C PHE A 71 9.05 4.83 2.35
N GLU A 72 8.84 3.72 3.07
CA GLU A 72 7.65 3.54 3.92
C GLU A 72 7.64 4.54 5.09
N THR A 73 8.79 4.79 5.73
CA THR A 73 8.90 5.83 6.77
C THR A 73 8.62 7.23 6.21
N LEU A 74 9.13 7.55 5.01
CA LEU A 74 8.83 8.84 4.37
C LEU A 74 7.34 8.99 4.04
N GLY A 75 6.68 7.95 3.53
CA GLY A 75 5.23 7.96 3.26
C GLY A 75 4.42 8.17 4.53
N SER A 76 4.76 7.40 5.56
CA SER A 76 4.17 7.45 6.90
C SER A 76 4.23 8.85 7.51
N VAL A 77 5.39 9.52 7.46
CA VAL A 77 5.59 10.86 8.05
C VAL A 77 4.97 11.97 7.21
N LEU A 78 5.06 11.90 5.87
CA LEU A 78 4.69 13.02 5.00
C LEU A 78 3.20 13.05 4.63
N VAL A 79 2.57 11.88 4.43
CA VAL A 79 1.19 11.77 3.92
C VAL A 79 0.26 11.05 4.91
N GLY A 80 0.76 10.14 5.73
CA GLY A 80 -0.08 9.25 6.56
C GLY A 80 -0.97 9.92 7.62
N TRP A 81 -0.85 11.23 7.81
CA TRP A 81 -1.74 12.03 8.65
C TRP A 81 -3.22 11.98 8.21
N SER A 82 -3.54 12.17 6.92
CA SER A 82 -4.94 12.24 6.46
C SER A 82 -5.67 10.90 6.56
N VAL A 83 -4.97 9.80 6.27
CA VAL A 83 -5.48 8.43 6.44
C VAL A 83 -5.69 8.11 7.92
N THR A 84 -4.75 8.51 8.78
CA THR A 84 -4.86 8.37 10.25
C THR A 84 -6.10 9.08 10.79
N ASP A 85 -6.36 10.32 10.37
CA ASP A 85 -7.51 11.10 10.86
C ASP A 85 -8.87 10.58 10.37
N THR A 86 -8.90 9.91 9.21
CA THR A 86 -10.07 9.18 8.69
C THR A 86 -10.38 7.94 9.53
N MET A 87 -9.36 7.09 9.80
CA MET A 87 -9.53 5.87 10.62
C MET A 87 -9.97 6.18 12.06
N ARG A 88 -9.42 7.25 12.66
CA ARG A 88 -9.69 7.65 14.05
C ARG A 88 -11.17 7.94 14.33
N LYS A 89 -11.88 8.54 13.36
CA LYS A 89 -13.31 8.95 13.48
C LYS A 89 -14.32 8.00 12.87
N GLY A 90 -13.92 7.24 11.85
CA GLY A 90 -14.87 6.59 10.96
C GLY A 90 -15.61 5.40 11.57
N VAL A 91 -14.96 4.63 12.45
CA VAL A 91 -15.37 3.23 12.68
C VAL A 91 -16.27 3.03 13.91
N VAL A 92 -16.06 3.82 14.97
CA VAL A 92 -16.79 3.72 16.26
C VAL A 92 -17.58 5.00 16.50
N ASP A 93 -18.80 4.91 17.03
CA ASP A 93 -19.52 6.09 17.49
C ASP A 93 -18.98 6.55 18.84
N THR A 94 -18.14 7.60 18.84
CA THR A 94 -17.52 8.16 20.04
C THR A 94 -18.52 8.82 21.00
N SER A 95 -19.75 9.11 20.55
CA SER A 95 -20.81 9.65 21.42
C SER A 95 -21.29 8.62 22.45
N GLN A 96 -21.32 7.33 22.08
CA GLN A 96 -21.72 6.22 22.96
C GLN A 96 -20.75 5.97 24.13
N TYR A 97 -19.61 6.66 24.15
CA TYR A 97 -18.58 6.58 25.17
C TYR A 97 -18.33 7.92 25.88
N ALA A 98 -19.15 8.95 25.62
CA ALA A 98 -18.98 10.27 26.24
C ALA A 98 -19.09 10.23 27.78
N ASP A 99 -19.96 9.37 28.32
CA ASP A 99 -20.17 9.21 29.76
C ASP A 99 -19.01 8.51 30.48
N ASP A 100 -18.29 7.62 29.80
CA ASP A 100 -17.06 7.01 30.31
C ASP A 100 -15.96 6.91 29.23
N PRO A 101 -15.09 7.93 29.12
CA PRO A 101 -13.95 7.91 28.20
C PRO A 101 -12.92 6.82 28.53
N LYS A 102 -12.92 6.25 29.75
CA LYS A 102 -12.01 5.16 30.15
C LYS A 102 -12.25 3.91 29.30
N GLU A 103 -13.52 3.57 29.07
CA GLU A 103 -13.91 2.44 28.22
C GLU A 103 -13.37 2.58 26.79
N LEU A 104 -13.46 3.76 26.18
CA LEU A 104 -12.96 3.99 24.82
C LEU A 104 -11.43 3.93 24.74
N LEU A 105 -10.72 4.41 25.77
CA LEU A 105 -9.26 4.30 25.89
C LEU A 105 -8.82 2.83 25.96
N LEU A 106 -9.46 2.05 26.82
CA LEU A 106 -9.21 0.61 26.96
C LEU A 106 -9.58 -0.15 25.67
N GLY A 107 -10.62 0.29 24.97
CA GLY A 107 -10.95 -0.17 23.62
C GLY A 107 -9.81 0.01 22.61
N GLN A 108 -9.06 1.12 22.66
CA GLN A 108 -7.89 1.30 21.77
C GLN A 108 -6.78 0.30 22.09
N VAL A 109 -6.59 -0.08 23.36
CA VAL A 109 -5.64 -1.15 23.74
C VAL A 109 -6.10 -2.50 23.20
N ALA A 110 -7.40 -2.81 23.27
CA ALA A 110 -7.97 -4.02 22.69
C ALA A 110 -7.81 -4.07 21.15
N ILE A 111 -8.03 -2.95 20.46
CA ILE A 111 -7.76 -2.83 19.00
C ILE A 111 -6.29 -3.15 18.71
N LEU A 112 -5.36 -2.40 19.31
CA LEU A 112 -3.93 -2.56 19.06
C LEU A 112 -3.43 -3.98 19.38
N GLY A 113 -3.90 -4.56 20.49
CA GLY A 113 -3.58 -5.93 20.89
C GLY A 113 -4.15 -6.98 19.94
N GLY A 114 -5.42 -6.83 19.53
CA GLY A 114 -6.08 -7.73 18.58
C GLY A 114 -5.41 -7.74 17.22
N CYS A 115 -5.05 -6.57 16.69
CA CYS A 115 -4.31 -6.44 15.44
C CYS A 115 -2.89 -7.01 15.55
N ALA A 116 -2.13 -6.60 16.57
CA ALA A 116 -0.74 -7.06 16.75
C ALA A 116 -0.66 -8.58 16.92
N ALA A 117 -1.55 -9.18 17.71
CA ALA A 117 -1.62 -10.62 17.90
C ALA A 117 -1.98 -11.36 16.60
N TRP A 118 -3.02 -10.90 15.86
CA TRP A 118 -3.39 -11.54 14.59
C TRP A 118 -2.31 -11.42 13.52
N LEU A 119 -1.69 -10.24 13.34
CA LEU A 119 -0.60 -10.08 12.37
C LEU A 119 0.61 -10.95 12.73
N LEU A 120 0.99 -11.04 14.01
CA LEU A 120 2.09 -11.89 14.44
C LEU A 120 1.79 -13.37 14.13
N ILE A 121 0.59 -13.83 14.45
CA ILE A 121 0.11 -15.18 14.10
C ILE A 121 0.18 -15.42 12.58
N ALA A 122 -0.38 -14.50 11.78
CA ALA A 122 -0.40 -14.62 10.34
C ALA A 122 1.02 -14.63 9.72
N THR A 123 1.92 -13.79 10.22
CA THR A 123 3.33 -13.71 9.81
C THR A 123 4.06 -15.02 10.12
N VAL A 124 3.86 -15.60 11.31
CA VAL A 124 4.42 -16.92 11.67
C VAL A 124 3.91 -18.03 10.75
N PHE A 125 2.63 -17.99 10.37
CA PHE A 125 2.05 -18.91 9.38
C PHE A 125 2.33 -18.53 7.91
N HIS A 126 3.14 -17.51 7.65
CA HIS A 126 3.49 -17.01 6.31
C HIS A 126 2.27 -16.67 5.45
N MET A 127 1.18 -16.23 6.09
CA MET A 127 -0.09 -15.88 5.44
C MET A 127 -0.13 -14.37 5.15
N PRO A 128 -0.20 -13.94 3.88
CA PRO A 128 -0.45 -12.53 3.56
C PRO A 128 -1.87 -12.17 4.00
N VAL A 129 -1.97 -11.39 5.07
CA VAL A 129 -3.21 -10.83 5.64
C VAL A 129 -3.25 -9.32 5.42
N SER A 130 -4.43 -8.72 5.55
CA SER A 130 -4.57 -7.26 5.42
C SER A 130 -4.68 -6.61 6.81
N THR A 131 -3.77 -5.68 7.09
CA THR A 131 -3.77 -4.96 8.36
C THR A 131 -5.02 -4.09 8.55
N THR A 132 -5.51 -3.41 7.51
CA THR A 132 -6.75 -2.61 7.58
C THR A 132 -7.98 -3.47 7.88
N HIS A 133 -8.08 -4.68 7.33
CA HIS A 133 -9.15 -5.62 7.68
C HIS A 133 -9.04 -6.08 9.15
N SER A 134 -7.80 -6.27 9.62
CA SER A 134 -7.51 -6.62 11.02
C SER A 134 -7.95 -5.51 11.97
N LEU A 135 -7.70 -4.24 11.60
CA LEU A 135 -8.12 -3.06 12.35
C LEU A 135 -9.64 -2.95 12.45
N VAL A 136 -10.34 -3.05 11.33
CA VAL A 136 -11.81 -2.97 11.29
C VAL A 136 -12.44 -4.12 12.07
N GLY A 137 -11.92 -5.34 11.92
CA GLY A 137 -12.34 -6.51 12.70
C GLY A 137 -12.15 -6.29 14.20
N ALA A 138 -10.94 -5.92 14.63
CA ALA A 138 -10.63 -5.65 16.04
C ALA A 138 -11.47 -4.50 16.63
N THR A 139 -11.80 -3.50 15.83
CA THR A 139 -12.64 -2.35 16.21
C THR A 139 -14.10 -2.77 16.46
N ILE A 140 -14.65 -3.59 15.55
CA ILE A 140 -15.97 -4.22 15.75
C ILE A 140 -15.95 -5.09 17.02
N GLY A 141 -14.89 -5.89 17.20
CA GLY A 141 -14.72 -6.81 18.33
C GLY A 141 -14.88 -6.15 19.71
N PHE A 142 -14.10 -5.12 20.01
CA PHE A 142 -14.19 -4.44 21.31
C PHE A 142 -15.53 -3.68 21.46
N SER A 143 -16.02 -3.06 20.38
CA SER A 143 -17.28 -2.28 20.43
C SER A 143 -18.48 -3.17 20.76
N VAL A 144 -18.52 -4.41 20.23
CA VAL A 144 -19.58 -5.38 20.58
C VAL A 144 -19.53 -5.76 22.06
N VAL A 145 -18.35 -5.86 22.68
CA VAL A 145 -18.19 -6.20 24.11
C VAL A 145 -18.66 -5.07 25.04
N LEU A 146 -18.49 -3.80 24.66
CA LEU A 146 -18.83 -2.64 25.49
C LEU A 146 -20.22 -2.06 25.25
N ARG A 147 -20.68 -2.03 23.99
CA ARG A 147 -21.92 -1.37 23.57
C ARG A 147 -22.79 -2.21 22.62
N GLY A 148 -22.44 -3.48 22.40
CA GLY A 148 -23.12 -4.33 21.43
C GLY A 148 -23.03 -3.77 20.00
N PHE A 149 -24.00 -4.11 19.17
CA PHE A 149 -24.06 -3.65 17.78
C PHE A 149 -24.42 -2.16 17.61
N ASN A 150 -24.78 -1.47 18.70
CA ASN A 150 -25.17 -0.06 18.69
C ASN A 150 -23.97 0.92 18.73
N GLY A 151 -22.79 0.47 19.19
CA GLY A 151 -21.57 1.30 19.20
C GLY A 151 -20.88 1.47 17.83
N ILE A 152 -21.40 0.81 16.79
CA ILE A 152 -20.77 0.68 15.48
C ILE A 152 -21.43 1.60 14.45
N GLN A 153 -20.63 2.41 13.75
CA GLN A 153 -21.10 3.22 12.63
C GLN A 153 -21.27 2.37 11.37
N TRP A 154 -22.38 1.63 11.26
CA TRP A 154 -22.64 0.69 10.15
C TRP A 154 -22.48 1.31 8.75
N MET A 155 -22.91 2.56 8.54
CA MET A 155 -22.75 3.25 7.25
C MET A 155 -21.28 3.55 6.92
N ALA A 156 -20.41 3.71 7.91
CA ALA A 156 -18.97 3.85 7.67
C ALA A 156 -18.31 2.50 7.39
N ILE A 157 -18.71 1.43 8.09
CA ILE A 157 -18.30 0.06 7.76
C ILE A 157 -18.66 -0.29 6.31
N VAL A 158 -19.88 0.02 5.86
CA VAL A 158 -20.30 -0.20 4.46
C VAL A 158 -19.42 0.58 3.47
N LYS A 159 -19.05 1.84 3.76
CA LYS A 159 -18.12 2.60 2.91
C LYS A 159 -16.73 1.98 2.85
N ILE A 160 -16.22 1.47 3.97
CA ILE A 160 -14.93 0.78 4.04
C ILE A 160 -14.97 -0.55 3.27
N VAL A 161 -16.00 -1.37 3.47
CA VAL A 161 -16.19 -2.63 2.73
C VAL A 161 -16.33 -2.37 1.22
N ALA A 162 -17.06 -1.33 0.82
CA ALA A 162 -17.15 -0.94 -0.60
C ALA A 162 -15.78 -0.54 -1.17
N SER A 163 -14.94 0.17 -0.39
CA SER A 163 -13.60 0.54 -0.83
C SER A 163 -12.70 -0.67 -1.06
N TRP A 164 -12.87 -1.77 -0.32
CA TRP A 164 -12.11 -3.02 -0.52
C TRP A 164 -12.37 -3.71 -1.87
N PHE A 165 -13.52 -3.44 -2.52
CA PHE A 165 -13.81 -3.95 -3.88
C PHE A 165 -13.55 -2.90 -4.96
N ILE A 166 -13.93 -1.65 -4.72
CA ILE A 166 -13.74 -0.54 -5.67
C ILE A 166 -12.25 -0.27 -5.89
N SER A 167 -11.44 -0.34 -4.83
CA SER A 167 -10.00 -0.10 -4.92
C SER A 167 -9.33 -1.11 -5.85
N PRO A 168 -9.46 -2.46 -5.71
CA PRO A 168 -9.09 -3.40 -6.76
C PRO A 168 -9.57 -2.96 -8.16
N ILE A 169 -10.86 -2.82 -8.42
CA ILE A 169 -11.35 -2.64 -9.79
C ILE A 169 -10.69 -1.43 -10.51
N LEU A 170 -10.57 -0.27 -9.85
CA LEU A 170 -10.17 0.96 -10.54
C LEU A 170 -8.68 1.03 -10.97
N SER A 171 -7.72 0.34 -10.33
CA SER A 171 -6.31 0.35 -10.83
C SER A 171 -5.96 -0.87 -11.64
N GLY A 172 -6.87 -1.84 -11.72
CA GLY A 172 -6.91 -2.65 -12.91
C GLY A 172 -7.11 -1.83 -14.17
N ILE A 173 -8.07 -0.91 -14.12
CA ILE A 173 -8.34 0.02 -15.21
C ILE A 173 -7.14 0.96 -15.41
N ILE A 174 -6.65 1.65 -14.37
CA ILE A 174 -5.51 2.58 -14.49
C ILE A 174 -4.22 1.88 -14.93
N SER A 175 -3.86 0.73 -14.34
CA SER A 175 -2.66 -0.03 -14.72
C SER A 175 -2.77 -0.57 -16.15
N SER A 176 -3.96 -1.00 -16.59
CA SER A 176 -4.19 -1.39 -17.98
C SER A 176 -4.01 -0.21 -18.95
N ILE A 177 -4.55 0.97 -18.61
CA ILE A 177 -4.38 2.20 -19.41
C ILE A 177 -2.90 2.59 -19.51
N ILE A 178 -2.17 2.59 -18.39
CA ILE A 178 -0.73 2.89 -18.35
C ILE A 178 0.06 1.85 -19.17
N TYR A 179 -0.26 0.57 -19.05
CA TYR A 179 0.43 -0.48 -19.80
C TYR A 179 0.16 -0.37 -21.31
N ILE A 180 -1.09 -0.14 -21.74
CA ILE A 180 -1.45 0.09 -23.14
C ILE A 180 -0.74 1.33 -23.70
N LEU A 181 -0.63 2.40 -22.90
CA LEU A 181 0.11 3.61 -23.27
C LEU A 181 1.61 3.32 -23.46
N VAL A 182 2.26 2.63 -22.51
CA VAL A 182 3.66 2.22 -22.62
C VAL A 182 3.89 1.28 -23.81
N ASP A 183 2.98 0.34 -24.04
CA ASP A 183 3.05 -0.58 -25.17
C ASP A 183 3.03 0.16 -26.52
N HIS A 184 2.10 1.10 -26.72
CA HIS A 184 2.00 1.88 -27.97
C HIS A 184 3.09 2.95 -28.13
N THR A 185 3.56 3.55 -27.04
CA THR A 185 4.54 4.66 -27.10
C THR A 185 5.99 4.20 -27.06
N VAL A 186 6.27 3.06 -26.42
CA VAL A 186 7.62 2.51 -26.23
C VAL A 186 7.78 1.17 -26.95
N LEU A 187 7.02 0.14 -26.56
CA LEU A 187 7.34 -1.25 -26.89
C LEU A 187 7.11 -1.60 -28.37
N ARG A 188 6.07 -1.02 -29.00
CA ARG A 188 5.77 -1.20 -30.44
C ARG A 188 6.61 -0.34 -31.39
N LYS A 189 7.52 0.51 -30.88
CA LYS A 189 8.35 1.36 -31.75
C LYS A 189 9.53 0.57 -32.28
N ALA A 190 9.96 0.87 -33.51
CA ALA A 190 11.10 0.23 -34.18
C ALA A 190 12.42 0.29 -33.38
N ASN A 191 12.54 1.21 -32.41
CA ASN A 191 13.58 1.17 -31.39
C ASN A 191 12.95 1.45 -30.01
N PRO A 192 12.63 0.40 -29.22
CA PRO A 192 11.98 0.56 -27.91
C PRO A 192 12.89 1.28 -26.91
N VAL A 193 14.19 0.97 -26.87
CA VAL A 193 15.16 1.56 -25.94
C VAL A 193 15.23 3.08 -26.11
N LYS A 194 15.42 3.58 -27.34
CA LYS A 194 15.45 5.02 -27.66
C LYS A 194 14.12 5.71 -27.36
N SER A 195 13.00 5.01 -27.53
CA SER A 195 11.66 5.55 -27.23
C SER A 195 11.40 5.63 -25.73
N GLY A 196 11.77 4.60 -24.98
CA GLY A 196 11.65 4.54 -23.54
C GLY A 196 12.57 5.55 -22.82
N LEU A 197 13.80 5.73 -23.29
CA LEU A 197 14.71 6.79 -22.82
C LEU A 197 14.22 8.22 -23.14
N ARG A 198 13.31 8.37 -24.12
CA ARG A 198 12.65 9.65 -24.43
C ARG A 198 11.46 9.92 -23.51
N ILE A 199 10.67 8.90 -23.15
CA ILE A 199 9.52 9.06 -22.23
C ILE A 199 9.95 9.09 -20.76
N LEU A 200 11.13 8.56 -20.42
CA LEU A 200 11.65 8.47 -19.05
C LEU A 200 11.55 9.79 -18.24
N PRO A 201 11.91 10.98 -18.77
CA PRO A 201 11.74 12.23 -18.02
C PRO A 201 10.28 12.60 -17.74
N VAL A 202 9.37 12.28 -18.66
CA VAL A 202 7.93 12.52 -18.49
C VAL A 202 7.35 11.58 -17.44
N PHE A 203 7.78 10.32 -17.42
CA PHE A 203 7.38 9.37 -16.38
C PHE A 203 7.83 9.84 -14.98
N TYR A 204 9.09 10.25 -14.84
CA TYR A 204 9.60 10.81 -13.58
C TYR A 204 8.91 12.12 -13.19
N PHE A 205 8.61 13.01 -14.16
CA PHE A 205 7.80 14.20 -13.92
C PHE A 205 6.47 13.84 -13.27
N VAL A 206 5.68 12.99 -13.93
CA VAL A 206 4.31 12.66 -13.49
C VAL A 206 4.32 11.96 -12.14
N CYS A 207 5.22 10.99 -11.92
CA CYS A 207 5.33 10.30 -10.66
C CYS A 207 5.72 11.24 -9.51
N LEU A 208 6.77 12.06 -9.65
CA LEU A 208 7.20 12.94 -8.55
C LEU A 208 6.26 14.13 -8.34
N ALA A 209 5.66 14.68 -9.39
CA ALA A 209 4.63 15.71 -9.28
C ALA A 209 3.39 15.18 -8.54
N PHE A 210 2.94 13.95 -8.83
CA PHE A 210 1.82 13.34 -8.11
C PHE A 210 2.14 13.11 -6.62
N ASN A 211 3.35 12.63 -6.30
CA ASN A 211 3.78 12.49 -4.89
C ASN A 211 3.85 13.85 -4.18
N ALA A 212 4.45 14.87 -4.81
CA ALA A 212 4.47 16.22 -4.26
C ALA A 212 3.05 16.74 -4.03
N LEU A 213 2.11 16.49 -4.95
CA LEU A 213 0.72 16.90 -4.79
C LEU A 213 0.10 16.24 -3.56
N MET A 214 0.25 14.93 -3.38
CA MET A 214 -0.24 14.22 -2.19
C MET A 214 0.38 14.77 -0.89
N ILE A 215 1.69 15.07 -0.88
CA ILE A 215 2.42 15.61 0.28
C ILE A 215 1.94 17.02 0.64
N PHE A 216 1.76 17.91 -0.34
CA PHE A 216 1.47 19.33 -0.06
C PHE A 216 -0.02 19.67 -0.04
N TRP A 217 -0.88 18.86 -0.66
CA TRP A 217 -2.34 19.10 -0.69
C TRP A 217 -3.09 18.45 0.48
N ASP A 218 -2.70 17.23 0.88
CA ASP A 218 -3.39 16.43 1.90
C ASP A 218 -2.42 15.81 2.93
N GLY A 219 -1.16 16.23 2.93
CA GLY A 219 -0.14 15.70 3.84
C GLY A 219 -0.14 16.33 5.23
N SER A 220 0.98 16.14 5.92
CA SER A 220 1.08 16.35 7.36
C SER A 220 0.86 17.80 7.82
N LYS A 221 -0.21 18.03 8.59
CA LYS A 221 -0.45 19.29 9.33
C LYS A 221 0.70 19.65 10.29
N LEU A 222 1.45 18.66 10.78
CA LEU A 222 2.63 18.89 11.64
C LEU A 222 3.71 19.72 10.91
N LEU A 223 3.81 19.56 9.59
CA LEU A 223 4.75 20.27 8.73
C LEU A 223 4.20 21.60 8.20
N LYS A 224 3.00 22.00 8.65
CA LYS A 224 2.30 23.25 8.31
C LYS A 224 2.01 23.42 6.81
N PHE A 225 1.85 22.31 6.09
CA PHE A 225 1.52 22.35 4.65
C PHE A 225 0.12 22.93 4.38
N ASP A 226 -0.79 22.88 5.36
CA ASP A 226 -2.09 23.55 5.38
C ASP A 226 -2.01 25.09 5.26
N GLN A 227 -0.84 25.67 5.54
CA GLN A 227 -0.59 27.12 5.43
C GLN A 227 -0.12 27.53 4.03
N ILE A 228 0.17 26.58 3.14
CA ILE A 228 0.62 26.85 1.77
C ILE A 228 -0.60 27.11 0.89
N PRO A 229 -0.72 28.27 0.23
CA PRO A 229 -1.84 28.55 -0.66
C PRO A 229 -1.80 27.63 -1.89
N ALA A 230 -2.97 27.29 -2.45
CA ALA A 230 -3.09 26.34 -3.56
C ALA A 230 -2.19 26.66 -4.78
N TRP A 231 -1.97 27.95 -5.09
CA TRP A 231 -1.05 28.35 -6.16
C TRP A 231 0.42 28.01 -5.83
N GLY A 232 0.81 28.11 -4.56
CA GLY A 232 2.13 27.71 -4.07
C GLY A 232 2.33 26.20 -4.19
N ILE A 233 1.30 25.41 -3.85
CA ILE A 233 1.30 23.95 -4.05
C ILE A 233 1.54 23.62 -5.53
N VAL A 234 0.81 24.27 -6.45
CA VAL A 234 1.00 24.04 -7.91
C VAL A 234 2.43 24.37 -8.37
N ILE A 235 3.03 25.46 -7.88
CA ILE A 235 4.42 25.81 -8.20
C ILE A 235 5.39 24.75 -7.68
N ILE A 236 5.21 24.28 -6.44
CA ILE A 236 6.07 23.25 -5.83
C ILE A 236 5.93 21.92 -6.60
N VAL A 237 4.70 21.51 -6.93
CA VAL A 237 4.40 20.28 -7.68
C VAL A 237 5.06 20.30 -9.06
N ILE A 238 4.93 21.40 -9.80
CA ILE A 238 5.56 21.56 -11.11
C ILE A 238 7.09 21.62 -10.96
N GLY A 239 7.61 22.35 -9.98
CA GLY A 239 9.04 22.47 -9.71
C GLY A 239 9.71 21.13 -9.38
N VAL A 240 9.12 20.35 -8.46
CA VAL A 240 9.59 19.00 -8.11
C VAL A 240 9.51 18.06 -9.31
N GLY A 241 8.42 18.11 -10.08
CA GLY A 241 8.30 17.34 -11.33
C GLY A 241 9.37 17.71 -12.36
N LEU A 242 9.63 18.99 -12.59
CA LEU A 242 10.66 19.47 -13.53
C LEU A 242 12.08 19.09 -13.08
N LEU A 243 12.38 19.19 -11.79
CA LEU A 243 13.66 18.74 -11.23
C LEU A 243 13.85 17.23 -11.40
N ALA A 244 12.79 16.43 -11.17
CA ALA A 244 12.81 15.00 -11.39
C ALA A 244 12.99 14.63 -12.88
N ALA A 245 12.35 15.38 -13.79
CA ALA A 245 12.53 15.23 -15.23
C ALA A 245 13.96 15.59 -15.68
N ALA A 246 14.52 16.67 -15.15
CA ALA A 246 15.90 17.09 -15.40
C ALA A 246 16.89 16.02 -14.90
N PHE A 247 16.73 15.53 -13.68
CA PHE A 247 17.53 14.42 -13.14
C PHE A 247 17.42 13.16 -14.01
N ALA A 248 16.21 12.79 -14.41
CA ALA A 248 15.98 11.64 -15.29
C ALA A 248 16.64 11.83 -16.67
N HIS A 249 16.66 13.05 -17.22
CA HIS A 249 17.25 13.35 -18.52
C HIS A 249 18.78 13.44 -18.48
N PHE A 250 19.35 14.12 -17.48
CA PHE A 250 20.78 14.44 -17.42
C PHE A 250 21.61 13.43 -16.63
N VAL A 251 21.02 12.70 -15.67
CA VAL A 251 21.75 11.74 -14.82
C VAL A 251 21.34 10.30 -15.11
N LEU A 252 20.04 10.01 -15.10
CA LEU A 252 19.57 8.62 -15.20
C LEU A 252 19.67 8.06 -16.62
N LYS A 253 19.17 8.80 -17.61
CA LYS A 253 19.22 8.43 -19.04
C LYS A 253 20.64 8.05 -19.52
N PRO A 254 21.70 8.87 -19.34
CA PRO A 254 23.03 8.47 -19.78
C PRO A 254 23.59 7.26 -19.01
N ARG A 255 23.28 7.12 -17.71
CA ARG A 255 23.67 5.92 -16.92
C ARG A 255 22.99 4.65 -17.41
N ILE A 256 21.71 4.70 -17.76
CA ILE A 256 21.01 3.56 -18.36
C ILE A 256 21.58 3.23 -19.75
N GLN A 257 21.88 4.24 -20.56
CA GLN A 257 22.51 4.03 -21.88
C GLN A 257 23.87 3.34 -21.77
N ALA A 258 24.75 3.80 -20.87
CA ALA A 258 26.03 3.17 -20.62
C ALA A 258 25.85 1.71 -20.15
N LYS A 259 25.01 1.47 -19.14
CA LYS A 259 24.77 0.12 -18.59
C LYS A 259 24.22 -0.88 -19.62
N ILE A 260 23.40 -0.41 -20.57
CA ILE A 260 22.91 -1.23 -21.69
C ILE A 260 24.05 -1.54 -22.66
N GLN A 261 24.84 -0.52 -23.03
CA GLN A 261 25.97 -0.69 -23.96
C GLN A 261 27.06 -1.62 -23.40
N ASP A 262 27.41 -1.48 -22.11
CA ASP A 262 28.33 -2.38 -21.40
C ASP A 262 27.83 -3.83 -21.36
N SER A 263 26.51 -4.04 -21.42
CA SER A 263 25.88 -5.37 -21.42
C SER A 263 25.80 -6.03 -22.80
N GLU A 264 26.08 -5.28 -23.87
CA GLU A 264 26.12 -5.75 -25.26
C GLU A 264 27.56 -6.13 -25.69
N VAL A 265 28.58 -5.75 -24.92
CA VAL A 265 29.97 -6.22 -25.11
C VAL A 265 30.07 -7.69 -24.68
N PRO A 266 30.55 -8.62 -25.54
CA PRO A 266 30.80 -9.99 -25.13
C PRO A 266 31.86 -10.04 -24.00
N PRO A 267 31.74 -10.95 -23.02
CA PRO A 267 32.83 -11.18 -22.09
C PRO A 267 34.07 -11.60 -22.91
N THR A 268 35.21 -10.96 -22.65
CA THR A 268 36.48 -11.35 -23.25
C THR A 268 36.68 -12.85 -23.00
N PRO A 269 36.85 -13.70 -24.03
CA PRO A 269 37.05 -15.11 -23.80
C PRO A 269 38.29 -15.31 -22.94
N PRO A 270 38.26 -16.20 -21.93
CA PRO A 270 39.47 -16.53 -21.18
C PRO A 270 40.51 -17.05 -22.17
N ILE A 271 41.75 -16.59 -22.04
CA ILE A 271 42.87 -16.92 -22.96
C ILE A 271 43.20 -18.43 -22.97
N PHE A 272 42.61 -19.20 -22.06
CA PHE A 272 42.61 -20.66 -22.06
C PHE A 272 41.20 -21.22 -21.78
N SER A 273 40.49 -21.68 -22.82
CA SER A 273 39.51 -22.77 -22.74
C SER A 273 39.06 -23.29 -24.12
N ASP A 274 40.03 -23.63 -24.99
CA ASP A 274 39.76 -24.63 -26.04
C ASP A 274 40.01 -26.03 -25.48
N ILE A 275 39.34 -27.04 -26.06
CA ILE A 275 39.34 -28.46 -25.64
C ILE A 275 38.45 -28.74 -24.39
N GLU A 276 37.12 -28.83 -24.59
CA GLU A 276 36.27 -29.97 -24.15
C GLU A 276 34.74 -29.78 -24.34
N SER A 277 34.24 -28.60 -24.72
CA SER A 277 32.78 -28.36 -24.90
C SER A 277 32.16 -28.94 -26.20
N GLY A 278 32.77 -29.98 -26.78
CA GLY A 278 32.43 -30.49 -28.13
C GLY A 278 31.51 -31.73 -28.17
N ARG A 279 31.10 -32.30 -27.03
CA ARG A 279 30.37 -33.59 -26.98
C ARG A 279 28.94 -33.55 -26.42
N GLY A 280 28.55 -32.51 -25.67
CA GLY A 280 27.23 -32.47 -25.00
C GLY A 280 26.08 -31.87 -25.81
N THR A 281 26.35 -31.23 -26.96
CA THR A 281 25.35 -30.44 -27.71
C THR A 281 24.68 -31.18 -28.86
N THR A 282 25.15 -32.38 -29.21
CA THR A 282 24.61 -33.16 -30.33
C THR A 282 23.38 -33.99 -29.93
N GLU A 283 23.42 -34.66 -28.78
CA GLU A 283 22.33 -35.54 -28.30
C GLU A 283 21.03 -34.78 -27.95
N LEU A 284 21.12 -33.49 -27.59
CA LEU A 284 19.95 -32.66 -27.28
C LEU A 284 19.16 -32.18 -28.50
N LYS A 285 19.66 -32.38 -29.73
CA LYS A 285 18.91 -32.05 -30.95
C LYS A 285 18.02 -33.20 -31.44
N GLU A 286 18.44 -34.45 -31.28
CA GLU A 286 17.68 -35.61 -31.77
C GLU A 286 16.40 -35.91 -30.94
N PHE A 287 16.29 -35.40 -29.71
CA PHE A 287 15.08 -35.55 -28.89
C PHE A 287 14.00 -34.48 -29.15
N ALA A 288 14.25 -33.47 -30.00
CA ALA A 288 13.35 -32.34 -30.23
C ALA A 288 12.53 -32.44 -31.54
N GLU A 289 12.93 -33.29 -32.49
CA GLU A 289 12.29 -33.40 -33.81
C GLU A 289 11.30 -34.58 -33.86
N GLY A 290 10.27 -34.51 -33.00
CA GLY A 290 9.06 -35.33 -33.15
C GLY A 290 8.13 -34.73 -34.20
N GLU A 291 7.99 -35.38 -35.36
CA GLU A 291 7.18 -34.91 -36.48
C GLU A 291 5.72 -34.64 -36.08
N THR A 292 5.36 -33.37 -35.90
CA THR A 292 3.97 -32.90 -35.97
C THR A 292 3.77 -32.16 -37.28
N GLN A 293 3.16 -32.83 -38.26
CA GLN A 293 2.75 -32.21 -39.51
C GLN A 293 1.86 -30.99 -39.22
N PRO A 294 2.18 -29.79 -39.72
CA PRO A 294 1.29 -28.65 -39.58
C PRO A 294 -0.02 -28.92 -40.32
N LEU A 295 -1.14 -28.95 -39.59
CA LEU A 295 -2.46 -28.92 -40.21
C LEU A 295 -2.55 -27.68 -41.13
N PRO A 296 -3.13 -27.81 -42.34
CA PRO A 296 -3.25 -26.67 -43.24
C PRO A 296 -4.02 -25.55 -42.55
N PRO A 297 -3.58 -24.28 -42.68
CA PRO A 297 -4.23 -23.17 -42.00
C PRO A 297 -5.69 -23.10 -42.45
N LYS A 298 -6.61 -23.22 -41.48
CA LYS A 298 -8.02 -22.91 -41.75
C LYS A 298 -8.11 -21.49 -42.31
N PRO A 299 -8.91 -21.23 -43.35
CA PRO A 299 -9.11 -19.88 -43.83
C PRO A 299 -9.79 -19.05 -42.73
N GLU A 300 -9.00 -18.31 -41.97
CA GLU A 300 -9.52 -17.35 -41.01
C GLU A 300 -10.24 -16.25 -41.79
N SER A 301 -11.56 -16.20 -41.62
CA SER A 301 -12.36 -15.08 -42.08
C SER A 301 -11.78 -13.78 -41.53
N GLU A 302 -11.63 -12.77 -42.41
CA GLU A 302 -11.08 -11.46 -42.03
C GLU A 302 -11.70 -10.99 -40.70
N PRO A 303 -10.90 -10.71 -39.66
CA PRO A 303 -11.44 -10.27 -38.39
C PRO A 303 -12.24 -8.99 -38.60
N GLY A 304 -13.52 -8.99 -38.18
CA GLY A 304 -14.40 -7.83 -38.33
C GLY A 304 -13.81 -6.58 -37.68
N LYS A 305 -14.25 -5.39 -38.11
CA LYS A 305 -13.65 -4.08 -37.72
C LYS A 305 -13.42 -3.95 -36.20
N ILE A 306 -14.36 -4.44 -35.38
CA ILE A 306 -14.24 -4.46 -33.91
C ILE A 306 -13.09 -5.38 -33.45
N ARG A 307 -12.98 -6.60 -33.99
CA ARG A 307 -11.87 -7.54 -33.68
C ARG A 307 -10.52 -6.98 -34.13
N LYS A 308 -10.43 -6.34 -35.32
CA LYS A 308 -9.22 -5.63 -35.77
C LYS A 308 -8.84 -4.48 -34.81
N PHE A 309 -9.80 -3.69 -34.35
CA PHE A 309 -9.56 -2.63 -33.36
C PHE A 309 -9.09 -3.19 -32.00
N PHE A 310 -9.74 -4.23 -31.48
CA PHE A 310 -9.31 -4.87 -30.23
C PHE A 310 -7.93 -5.53 -30.33
N MET A 311 -7.60 -6.19 -31.45
CA MET A 311 -6.27 -6.74 -31.70
C MET A 311 -5.20 -5.65 -31.85
N TRP A 312 -5.56 -4.47 -32.38
CA TRP A 312 -4.68 -3.31 -32.39
C TRP A 312 -4.49 -2.73 -30.99
N LEU A 313 -5.55 -2.55 -30.20
CA LEU A 313 -5.49 -1.94 -28.87
C LEU A 313 -4.82 -2.84 -27.82
N MET A 314 -5.04 -4.15 -27.90
CA MET A 314 -4.50 -5.11 -26.94
C MET A 314 -3.00 -5.34 -27.19
N PRO A 315 -2.17 -5.42 -26.12
CA PRO A 315 -0.75 -5.74 -26.23
C PRO A 315 -0.50 -7.09 -26.91
N ASP A 316 0.52 -7.14 -27.75
CA ASP A 316 0.97 -8.40 -28.36
C ASP A 316 1.55 -9.33 -27.28
N ARG A 317 1.04 -10.56 -27.24
CA ARG A 317 1.37 -11.58 -26.24
C ARG A 317 2.52 -12.48 -26.65
N THR A 318 2.86 -12.55 -27.93
CA THR A 318 3.96 -13.40 -28.44
C THR A 318 5.26 -12.63 -28.64
N ARG A 319 5.25 -11.31 -28.44
CA ARG A 319 6.43 -10.46 -28.54
C ARG A 319 7.46 -10.81 -27.45
N VAL A 320 8.64 -11.27 -27.89
CA VAL A 320 9.82 -11.43 -27.03
C VAL A 320 10.57 -10.10 -26.99
N ASP A 321 10.58 -9.45 -25.83
CA ASP A 321 11.29 -8.19 -25.64
C ASP A 321 12.83 -8.40 -25.58
N SER A 322 13.60 -7.49 -26.19
CA SER A 322 15.06 -7.61 -26.23
C SER A 322 15.69 -7.41 -24.85
N ARG A 323 16.86 -8.03 -24.61
CA ARG A 323 17.61 -7.90 -23.35
C ARG A 323 17.81 -6.43 -22.92
N SER A 324 18.16 -5.57 -23.87
CA SER A 324 18.35 -4.13 -23.72
C SER A 324 17.04 -3.40 -23.32
N THR A 325 15.89 -3.87 -23.81
CA THR A 325 14.57 -3.37 -23.41
C THR A 325 14.24 -3.79 -21.98
N THR A 326 14.47 -5.06 -21.63
CA THR A 326 14.28 -5.58 -20.26
C THR A 326 15.18 -4.85 -19.24
N GLN A 327 16.41 -4.50 -19.61
CA GLN A 327 17.33 -3.72 -18.76
C GLN A 327 16.91 -2.26 -18.52
N LEU A 328 16.21 -1.66 -19.50
CA LEU A 328 15.58 -0.35 -19.31
C LEU A 328 14.46 -0.43 -18.27
N PHE A 329 13.57 -1.41 -18.41
CA PHE A 329 12.44 -1.57 -17.48
C PHE A 329 12.87 -2.01 -16.08
N SER A 330 13.90 -2.83 -15.92
CA SER A 330 14.41 -3.20 -14.60
C SER A 330 14.91 -1.99 -13.80
N THR A 331 15.58 -1.04 -14.46
CA THR A 331 16.03 0.19 -13.79
C THR A 331 14.85 1.07 -13.36
N ILE A 332 13.78 1.13 -14.16
CA ILE A 332 12.53 1.84 -13.81
C ILE A 332 11.78 1.10 -12.69
N GLN A 333 11.82 -0.23 -12.67
CA GLN A 333 11.13 -1.08 -11.69
C GLN A 333 11.55 -0.75 -10.25
N VAL A 334 12.85 -0.50 -10.00
CA VAL A 334 13.35 -0.10 -8.68
C VAL A 334 12.69 1.20 -8.22
N PHE A 335 12.63 2.21 -9.09
CA PHE A 335 11.98 3.48 -8.77
C PHE A 335 10.48 3.32 -8.50
N THR A 336 9.77 2.50 -9.28
CA THR A 336 8.35 2.22 -9.02
C THR A 336 8.11 1.43 -7.73
N ALA A 337 9.05 0.58 -7.31
CA ALA A 337 8.98 -0.11 -6.02
C ALA A 337 9.18 0.85 -4.84
N CYS A 338 10.09 1.83 -4.97
CA CYS A 338 10.23 2.91 -3.99
C CYS A 338 8.94 3.77 -3.88
N PHE A 339 8.29 4.07 -5.00
CA PHE A 339 6.99 4.75 -4.99
C PHE A 339 5.88 3.88 -4.36
N ALA A 340 5.85 2.58 -4.65
CA ALA A 340 4.92 1.65 -4.01
C ALA A 340 5.12 1.61 -2.49
N GLY A 341 6.36 1.54 -2.01
CA GLY A 341 6.69 1.61 -0.58
C GLY A 341 6.28 2.94 0.05
N PHE A 342 6.49 4.07 -0.63
CA PHE A 342 6.02 5.37 -0.16
C PHE A 342 4.49 5.42 -0.01
N ALA A 343 3.75 4.98 -1.03
CA ALA A 343 2.28 4.92 -0.97
C ALA A 343 1.79 3.93 0.11
N HIS A 344 2.50 2.82 0.30
CA HIS A 344 2.20 1.81 1.31
C HIS A 344 2.34 2.37 2.72
N GLY A 345 3.50 2.93 3.07
CA GLY A 345 3.76 3.49 4.39
C GLY A 345 2.83 4.67 4.73
N ALA A 346 2.41 5.45 3.73
CA ALA A 346 1.40 6.50 3.89
C ALA A 346 0.01 5.94 4.25
N ASN A 347 -0.40 4.82 3.68
CA ASN A 347 -1.70 4.22 3.95
C ASN A 347 -1.71 3.47 5.30
N ASP A 348 -0.71 2.63 5.53
CA ASP A 348 -0.76 1.60 6.57
C ASP A 348 -0.35 2.09 7.96
N VAL A 349 0.40 3.21 8.06
CA VAL A 349 0.70 3.84 9.36
C VAL A 349 -0.56 4.13 10.19
N SER A 350 -1.67 4.45 9.51
CA SER A 350 -2.95 4.74 10.15
C SER A 350 -3.46 3.58 11.01
N ASN A 351 -3.13 2.33 10.67
CA ASN A 351 -3.59 1.16 11.41
C ASN A 351 -2.97 1.08 12.82
N ALA A 352 -1.74 1.56 13.02
CA ALA A 352 -1.12 1.63 14.35
C ALA A 352 -1.31 3.01 15.00
N VAL A 353 -1.19 4.08 14.21
CA VAL A 353 -1.17 5.45 14.75
C VAL A 353 -2.57 6.00 15.03
N ALA A 354 -3.63 5.57 14.34
CA ALA A 354 -4.98 6.08 14.65
C ALA A 354 -5.50 5.63 16.03
N PRO A 355 -5.40 4.34 16.42
CA PRO A 355 -5.78 3.92 17.78
C PRO A 355 -4.85 4.51 18.85
N LEU A 356 -3.54 4.62 18.56
CA LEU A 356 -2.58 5.24 19.47
C LEU A 356 -2.87 6.74 19.68
N ALA A 357 -3.21 7.47 18.61
CA ALA A 357 -3.58 8.88 18.66
C ALA A 357 -4.91 9.08 19.40
N ALA A 358 -5.90 8.21 19.18
CA ALA A 358 -7.13 8.21 19.98
C ALA A 358 -6.83 7.97 21.46
N LEU A 359 -6.02 6.97 21.79
CA LEU A 359 -5.60 6.62 23.15
C LEU A 359 -4.89 7.79 23.85
N ILE A 360 -3.93 8.44 23.18
CA ILE A 360 -3.21 9.61 23.70
C ILE A 360 -4.15 10.83 23.84
N SER A 361 -5.06 11.02 22.88
CA SER A 361 -6.05 12.11 22.90
C SER A 361 -6.97 11.99 24.10
N ILE A 362 -7.55 10.80 24.34
CA ILE A 362 -8.44 10.54 25.48
C ILE A 362 -7.67 10.70 26.79
N TYR A 363 -6.46 10.13 26.89
CA TYR A 363 -5.61 10.27 28.08
C TYR A 363 -5.32 11.74 28.42
N ARG A 364 -5.02 12.59 27.41
CA ARG A 364 -4.68 14.01 27.63
C ARG A 364 -5.89 14.90 27.88
N TYR A 365 -6.94 14.77 27.07
CA TYR A 365 -8.09 15.69 27.07
C TYR A 365 -9.27 15.22 27.91
N LYS A 366 -9.25 13.98 28.42
CA LYS A 366 -10.31 13.37 29.26
C LYS A 366 -11.69 13.35 28.58
N SER A 367 -11.73 13.37 27.26
CA SER A 367 -12.96 13.41 26.46
C SER A 367 -12.87 12.50 25.24
N THR A 368 -14.02 12.12 24.69
CA THR A 368 -14.12 11.31 23.46
C THR A 368 -14.21 12.15 22.19
N GLU A 369 -14.34 13.48 22.30
CA GLU A 369 -14.45 14.39 21.16
C GLU A 369 -13.17 14.46 20.31
N GLN A 370 -13.31 14.22 19.00
CA GLN A 370 -12.20 14.22 18.06
C GLN A 370 -12.18 15.48 17.19
N LYS A 371 -11.68 16.59 17.76
CA LYS A 371 -11.88 17.98 17.32
C LYS A 371 -11.21 18.48 16.01
N GLU A 372 -10.81 17.61 15.09
CA GLU A 372 -10.23 18.04 13.79
C GLU A 372 -10.76 17.22 12.63
N SER A 373 -11.28 17.86 11.57
CA SER A 373 -11.80 17.20 10.36
C SER A 373 -10.88 17.41 9.16
N VAL A 374 -10.57 16.36 8.41
CA VAL A 374 -9.97 16.38 7.06
C VAL A 374 -10.59 15.25 6.21
N GLY A 375 -10.56 15.41 4.88
CA GLY A 375 -11.24 14.54 3.92
C GLY A 375 -10.55 13.20 3.64
N SER A 376 -11.24 12.34 2.90
CA SER A 376 -10.80 10.98 2.55
C SER A 376 -10.25 10.90 1.12
N VAL A 377 -9.03 10.38 0.95
CA VAL A 377 -8.50 9.95 -0.35
C VAL A 377 -8.21 8.45 -0.32
N VAL A 378 -8.91 7.68 -1.13
CA VAL A 378 -8.67 6.23 -1.30
C VAL A 378 -8.05 5.97 -2.67
N ALA A 379 -6.81 5.47 -2.65
CA ALA A 379 -6.06 4.97 -3.80
C ALA A 379 -6.16 3.42 -3.91
N VAL A 380 -5.54 2.81 -4.94
CA VAL A 380 -6.18 1.75 -5.76
C VAL A 380 -5.07 0.85 -6.43
N GLY A 381 -5.04 -0.51 -6.52
CA GLY A 381 -6.01 -1.51 -7.04
C GLY A 381 -5.46 -2.78 -7.79
N SER A 382 -6.21 -3.35 -8.75
CA SER A 382 -6.06 -4.65 -9.48
C SER A 382 -7.11 -5.03 -10.59
N ILE A 383 -6.65 -5.32 -11.83
CA ILE A 383 -7.23 -6.19 -12.89
C ILE A 383 -6.07 -6.49 -13.86
N ARG A 384 -5.82 -7.78 -14.13
CA ARG A 384 -4.97 -8.22 -15.25
C ARG A 384 -5.65 -9.42 -15.93
N SER A 385 -6.56 -9.15 -16.85
CA SER A 385 -7.47 -10.16 -17.41
C SER A 385 -6.79 -11.20 -18.32
N GLY A 386 -7.31 -12.43 -18.34
CA GLY A 386 -6.95 -13.47 -19.29
C GLY A 386 -6.46 -14.77 -18.63
N GLU A 387 -5.26 -15.19 -19.00
CA GLU A 387 -4.78 -16.58 -18.81
C GLU A 387 -3.50 -16.69 -17.95
N GLY A 388 -3.17 -15.65 -17.17
CA GLY A 388 -2.00 -15.65 -16.27
C GLY A 388 -2.33 -15.65 -14.77
N ILE A 389 -3.59 -15.48 -14.39
CA ILE A 389 -4.00 -15.48 -12.97
C ILE A 389 -4.09 -16.93 -12.48
N LYS A 390 -3.20 -17.30 -11.54
CA LYS A 390 -3.41 -18.49 -10.70
C LYS A 390 -4.61 -18.22 -9.79
N TRP A 391 -5.81 -18.62 -10.21
CA TRP A 391 -7.07 -18.41 -9.48
C TRP A 391 -7.04 -18.96 -8.04
N SER A 392 -6.18 -19.94 -7.75
CA SER A 392 -5.89 -20.40 -6.39
C SER A 392 -5.30 -19.30 -5.50
N ILE A 393 -4.43 -18.42 -6.00
CA ILE A 393 -3.87 -17.29 -5.25
C ILE A 393 -4.96 -16.27 -4.94
N PHE A 394 -5.76 -15.88 -5.95
CA PHE A 394 -6.88 -14.95 -5.75
C PHE A 394 -7.90 -15.48 -4.73
N ARG A 395 -8.25 -16.77 -4.82
CA ARG A 395 -9.09 -17.45 -3.82
C ARG A 395 -8.48 -17.40 -2.41
N ASN A 396 -7.18 -17.64 -2.28
CA ASN A 396 -6.51 -17.59 -0.98
C ASN A 396 -6.49 -16.16 -0.39
N ILE A 397 -6.35 -15.12 -1.22
CA ILE A 397 -6.48 -13.72 -0.79
C ILE A 397 -7.89 -13.43 -0.26
N VAL A 398 -8.93 -13.84 -0.99
CA VAL A 398 -10.33 -13.65 -0.54
C VAL A 398 -10.61 -14.42 0.77
N ILE A 399 -10.11 -15.65 0.91
CA ILE A 399 -10.20 -16.42 2.17
C ILE A 399 -9.48 -15.68 3.30
N SER A 400 -8.27 -15.14 3.05
CA SER A 400 -7.50 -14.35 4.02
C SER A 400 -8.30 -13.15 4.53
N TRP A 401 -8.98 -12.40 3.65
CA TRP A 401 -9.84 -11.28 4.04
C TRP A 401 -11.05 -11.71 4.89
N VAL A 402 -11.74 -12.79 4.46
CA VAL A 402 -12.92 -13.34 5.16
C VAL A 402 -12.56 -13.91 6.54
N VAL A 403 -11.36 -14.46 6.72
CA VAL A 403 -10.87 -14.98 8.01
C VAL A 403 -10.30 -13.88 8.90
N THR A 404 -9.58 -12.91 8.33
CA THR A 404 -8.90 -11.84 9.08
C THR A 404 -9.86 -11.02 9.94
N LEU A 405 -10.97 -10.56 9.36
CA LEU A 405 -11.93 -9.68 10.05
C LEU A 405 -12.54 -10.36 11.31
N PRO A 406 -13.16 -11.55 11.24
CA PRO A 406 -13.70 -12.21 12.42
C PRO A 406 -12.61 -12.67 13.41
N VAL A 407 -11.44 -13.12 12.96
CA VAL A 407 -10.39 -13.57 13.89
C VAL A 407 -9.79 -12.40 14.67
N ALA A 408 -9.43 -11.30 14.01
CA ALA A 408 -8.96 -10.09 14.69
C ALA A 408 -10.05 -9.49 15.62
N GLY A 409 -11.32 -9.57 15.20
CA GLY A 409 -12.46 -9.18 16.04
C GLY A 409 -12.64 -10.05 17.27
N LEU A 410 -12.55 -11.37 17.16
CA LEU A 410 -12.64 -12.30 18.29
C LEU A 410 -11.47 -12.14 19.26
N ILE A 411 -10.24 -11.93 18.77
CA ILE A 411 -9.08 -11.67 19.63
C ILE A 411 -9.25 -10.35 20.37
N SER A 412 -9.63 -9.27 19.67
CA SER A 412 -9.91 -7.97 20.30
C SER A 412 -11.04 -8.04 21.32
N ALA A 413 -12.13 -8.75 21.01
CA ALA A 413 -13.23 -8.98 21.94
C ALA A 413 -12.76 -9.77 23.18
N GLY A 414 -11.93 -10.81 23.02
CA GLY A 414 -11.34 -11.55 24.12
C GLY A 414 -10.43 -10.69 25.00
N ILE A 415 -9.60 -9.84 24.40
CA ILE A 415 -8.75 -8.86 25.12
C ILE A 415 -9.64 -7.86 25.86
N MET A 416 -10.70 -7.34 25.23
CA MET A 416 -11.62 -6.39 25.86
C MET A 416 -12.40 -7.03 27.02
N LEU A 417 -12.81 -8.29 26.91
CA LEU A 417 -13.44 -9.04 28.00
C LEU A 417 -12.47 -9.24 29.18
N LEU A 418 -11.20 -9.56 28.91
CA LEU A 418 -10.16 -9.68 29.93
C LEU A 418 -9.89 -8.32 30.62
N ILE A 419 -9.76 -7.24 29.86
CA ILE A 419 -9.60 -5.88 30.40
C ILE A 419 -10.83 -5.49 31.23
N LYS A 420 -12.04 -5.81 30.77
CA LYS A 420 -13.30 -5.56 31.50
C LYS A 420 -13.44 -6.38 32.77
N TRP A 421 -12.72 -7.50 32.91
CA TRP A 421 -12.69 -8.28 34.14
C TRP A 421 -11.64 -7.78 35.15
N ILE A 422 -10.59 -7.10 34.69
CA ILE A 422 -9.44 -6.66 35.53
C ILE A 422 -9.51 -5.17 35.90
N ALA A 423 -10.06 -4.33 35.02
CA ALA A 423 -9.87 -2.87 35.06
C ALA A 423 -11.15 -2.02 34.91
N LEU A 424 -12.31 -2.65 34.71
CA LEU A 424 -13.65 -2.03 34.74
C LEU A 424 -14.52 -2.75 35.77
#